data_AF-A0A2P4SLX5-F1
#
_entry.id   AF-A0A2P4SLX5-F1
#
_cell.length_a   1.000
_cell.length_b   1.000
_cell.length_c   1.000
_cell.angle_alpha   90.00
_cell.angle_beta   90.00
_cell.angle_gamma   90.00
#
_symmetry.space_group_name_H-M   'P 1'
#
loop_
_entity.id
_entity.type
_entity.pdbx_description
1 polymer ?
#
loop_
_entity_poly.entity_id
_entity_poly.type
_entity_poly.pdbx_seq_one_letter_code
_entity_poly.pdbx_strand_id
1 'polypeptide(L)'
;HKSQREELDSILFIFEKILQLLPERIHQRWQFHSIGLILKKLLHTGNSLKIRREGVRLFLLWLQALQNNCSKEQLWMFSCLIPGFSSPQSEYGPRTLDNLINPPLNVQETQVTIEEITPLVPPQSGDKGQEDLTSYFLEALLKYIVIQVKSLEWKNKENQEKGFSFLFSNFKKYYLPSIFPNICKETSLYNPILGKSIQLMK
;
A
#
# COMPACT_ATOMS: atom_id res chain seq x y z
N HIS A 1 -22.60 -14.42 -9.54
CA HIS A 1 -21.60 -13.48 -10.12
C HIS A 1 -22.02 -12.01 -10.11
N LYS A 2 -23.15 -11.57 -10.70
CA LYS A 2 -23.52 -10.13 -10.71
C LYS A 2 -23.91 -9.59 -9.32
N SER A 3 -24.84 -10.26 -8.63
CA SER A 3 -25.29 -9.87 -7.28
C SER A 3 -24.17 -9.87 -6.23
N GLN A 4 -23.29 -10.88 -6.24
CA GLN A 4 -22.11 -10.92 -5.35
C GLN A 4 -21.14 -9.76 -5.58
N ARG A 5 -21.04 -9.25 -6.82
CA ARG A 5 -20.16 -8.11 -7.15
C ARG A 5 -20.77 -6.80 -6.64
N GLU A 6 -22.08 -6.62 -6.79
CA GLU A 6 -22.81 -5.46 -6.26
C GLU A 6 -22.76 -5.41 -4.72
N GLU A 7 -22.84 -6.58 -4.09
CA GLU A 7 -22.69 -6.72 -2.64
C GLU A 7 -21.28 -6.35 -2.18
N LEU A 8 -20.25 -6.86 -2.86
CA LEU A 8 -18.86 -6.49 -2.58
C LEU A 8 -18.62 -4.99 -2.76
N ASP A 9 -19.11 -4.40 -3.86
CA ASP A 9 -18.99 -2.96 -4.10
C ASP A 9 -19.67 -2.15 -2.97
N SER A 10 -20.82 -2.61 -2.47
CA SER A 10 -21.52 -2.01 -1.33
C SER A 10 -20.72 -2.13 -0.03
N ILE A 11 -20.10 -3.29 0.23
CA ILE A 11 -19.23 -3.52 1.39
C ILE A 11 -18.01 -2.60 1.33
N LEU A 12 -17.36 -2.49 0.17
CA LEU A 12 -16.20 -1.62 -0.03
C LEU A 12 -16.56 -0.16 0.14
N PHE A 13 -17.75 0.26 -0.30
CA PHE A 13 -18.24 1.60 -0.09
C PHE A 13 -18.41 1.92 1.41
N ILE A 14 -19.04 1.02 2.18
CA ILE A 14 -19.20 1.21 3.63
C ILE A 14 -17.83 1.23 4.31
N PHE A 15 -16.93 0.32 3.94
CA PHE A 15 -15.59 0.26 4.48
C PHE A 15 -14.78 1.53 4.21
N GLU A 16 -14.86 2.09 3.00
CA GLU A 16 -14.29 3.40 2.68
C GLU A 16 -14.83 4.49 3.62
N LYS A 17 -16.15 4.52 3.85
CA LYS A 17 -16.75 5.52 4.75
C LYS A 17 -16.26 5.38 6.18
N ILE A 18 -16.06 4.16 6.67
CA ILE A 18 -15.44 3.92 7.98
C ILE A 18 -14.03 4.53 8.03
N LEU A 19 -13.21 4.30 6.99
CA LEU A 19 -11.86 4.85 6.93
C LEU A 19 -11.85 6.39 6.85
N GLN A 20 -12.76 6.97 6.07
CA GLN A 20 -12.86 8.42 5.85
C GLN A 20 -13.37 9.18 7.08
N LEU A 21 -14.37 8.63 7.78
CA LEU A 21 -15.11 9.31 8.84
C LEU A 21 -14.52 9.11 10.24
N LEU A 22 -13.63 8.11 10.43
CA LEU A 22 -13.05 7.79 11.75
C LEU A 22 -11.51 7.89 11.81
N PRO A 23 -10.86 8.90 11.19
CA PRO A 23 -9.41 8.95 11.13
C PRO A 23 -8.76 9.08 12.51
N GLU A 24 -9.38 9.76 13.48
CA GLU A 24 -8.84 9.88 14.84
C GLU A 24 -8.82 8.55 15.58
N ARG A 25 -9.86 7.73 15.42
CA ARG A 25 -9.92 6.40 16.04
C ARG A 25 -8.88 5.48 15.41
N ILE A 26 -8.77 5.52 14.09
CA ILE A 26 -7.77 4.74 13.35
C ILE A 26 -6.36 5.15 13.74
N HIS A 27 -6.09 6.45 13.91
CA HIS A 27 -4.81 6.95 14.42
C HIS A 27 -4.45 6.35 15.78
N GLN A 28 -5.46 6.17 16.66
CA GLN A 28 -5.35 5.47 17.94
C GLN A 28 -5.39 3.94 17.83
N ARG A 29 -5.23 3.39 16.61
CA ARG A 29 -5.20 1.95 16.30
C ARG A 29 -6.52 1.22 16.62
N TRP A 30 -7.65 1.93 16.60
CA TRP A 30 -8.96 1.28 16.68
C TRP A 30 -9.17 0.33 15.49
N GLN A 31 -9.64 -0.89 15.78
CA GLN A 31 -9.86 -1.96 14.80
C GLN A 31 -8.63 -2.27 13.91
N PHE A 32 -7.41 -1.99 14.41
CA PHE A 32 -6.17 -2.12 13.65
C PHE A 32 -6.01 -3.50 12.99
N HIS A 33 -6.23 -4.58 13.74
CA HIS A 33 -6.09 -5.94 13.22
C HIS A 33 -7.18 -6.29 12.20
N SER A 34 -8.45 -5.98 12.50
CA SER A 34 -9.59 -6.25 11.63
C SER A 34 -9.49 -5.50 10.30
N ILE A 35 -9.16 -4.21 10.34
CA ILE A 35 -8.93 -3.38 9.15
C ILE A 35 -7.74 -3.92 8.36
N GLY A 36 -6.64 -4.26 9.04
CA GLY A 36 -5.47 -4.87 8.41
C GLY A 36 -5.79 -6.17 7.69
N LEU A 37 -6.62 -7.04 8.28
CA LEU A 37 -7.05 -8.31 7.67
C LEU A 37 -7.86 -8.09 6.38
N ILE A 38 -8.83 -7.17 6.40
CA ILE A 38 -9.62 -6.81 5.21
C ILE A 38 -8.71 -6.28 4.10
N LEU A 39 -7.76 -5.41 4.45
CA LEU A 39 -6.82 -4.84 3.48
C LEU A 39 -5.87 -5.90 2.91
N LYS A 40 -5.40 -6.85 3.72
CA LYS A 40 -4.63 -8.01 3.24
C LYS A 40 -5.46 -8.86 2.25
N LYS A 41 -6.72 -9.14 2.56
CA LYS A 41 -7.67 -9.82 1.64
C LYS A 41 -7.81 -9.08 0.30
N LEU A 42 -7.88 -7.75 0.32
CA LEU A 42 -7.99 -6.94 -0.91
C LEU A 42 -6.68 -6.86 -1.70
N LEU A 43 -5.55 -6.80 -1.02
CA LEU A 43 -4.22 -6.68 -1.63
C LEU A 43 -3.66 -8.00 -2.19
N HIS A 44 -4.25 -9.14 -1.82
CA HIS A 44 -3.85 -10.48 -2.23
C HIS A 44 -3.54 -10.56 -3.73
N THR A 45 -2.37 -11.10 -4.08
CA THR A 45 -1.83 -11.08 -5.46
C THR A 45 -2.70 -11.84 -6.46
N GLY A 46 -3.38 -12.89 -6.01
CA GLY A 46 -4.36 -13.65 -6.79
C GLY A 46 -5.72 -12.97 -7.03
N ASN A 47 -5.97 -11.76 -6.52
CA ASN A 47 -7.17 -11.00 -6.89
C ASN A 47 -7.04 -10.40 -8.30
N SER A 48 -8.18 -10.15 -8.95
CA SER A 48 -8.25 -9.32 -10.16
C SER A 48 -7.59 -7.96 -9.94
N LEU A 49 -7.00 -7.39 -11.00
CA LEU A 49 -6.30 -6.11 -10.93
C LEU A 49 -7.19 -4.98 -10.42
N LYS A 50 -8.50 -5.00 -10.76
CA LYS A 50 -9.48 -4.04 -10.27
C LYS A 50 -9.60 -4.07 -8.74
N ILE A 51 -9.74 -5.26 -8.16
CA ILE A 51 -9.85 -5.43 -6.70
C ILE A 51 -8.53 -5.08 -6.01
N ARG A 52 -7.38 -5.51 -6.55
CA ARG A 52 -6.08 -5.16 -5.97
C ARG A 52 -5.83 -3.66 -5.98
N ARG A 53 -6.13 -2.98 -7.08
CA ARG A 53 -5.99 -1.52 -7.21
C ARG A 53 -6.89 -0.79 -6.21
N GLU A 54 -8.10 -1.28 -5.99
CA GLU A 54 -8.99 -0.77 -4.96
C GLU A 54 -8.46 -1.05 -3.54
N GLY A 55 -7.86 -2.23 -3.31
CA GLY A 55 -7.12 -2.54 -2.10
C GLY A 55 -5.98 -1.57 -1.83
N VAL A 56 -5.18 -1.21 -2.84
CA VAL A 56 -4.12 -0.20 -2.74
C VAL A 56 -4.72 1.15 -2.33
N ARG A 57 -5.81 1.56 -2.97
CA ARG A 57 -6.51 2.81 -2.67
C ARG A 57 -6.97 2.84 -1.21
N LEU A 58 -7.65 1.80 -0.72
CA LEU A 58 -8.15 1.75 0.66
C LEU A 58 -7.02 1.61 1.69
N PHE A 59 -5.95 0.88 1.33
CA PHE A 59 -4.78 0.73 2.18
C PHE A 59 -4.07 2.08 2.42
N LEU A 60 -3.98 2.93 1.40
CA LEU A 60 -3.40 4.26 1.54
C LEU A 60 -4.23 5.17 2.45
N LEU A 61 -5.57 5.10 2.42
CA LEU A 61 -6.42 5.81 3.40
C LEU A 61 -6.10 5.39 4.83
N TRP A 62 -6.02 4.09 5.05
CA TRP A 62 -5.73 3.53 6.37
C TRP A 62 -4.32 3.93 6.85
N LEU A 63 -3.32 3.78 5.99
CA LEU A 63 -1.94 4.14 6.31
C LEU A 63 -1.77 5.65 6.56
N GLN A 64 -2.50 6.49 5.80
CA GLN A 64 -2.56 7.94 6.01
C GLN A 64 -3.23 8.33 7.33
N ALA A 65 -4.24 7.57 7.76
CA ALA A 65 -4.90 7.77 9.05
C ALA A 65 -3.99 7.32 10.21
N LEU A 66 -3.29 6.20 10.05
CA LEU A 66 -2.33 5.68 11.04
C LEU A 66 -1.12 6.60 11.25
N GLN A 67 -0.53 7.12 10.17
CA GLN A 67 0.70 7.92 10.22
C GLN A 67 1.81 7.20 11.02
N ASN A 68 2.42 7.90 11.98
CA ASN A 68 3.44 7.38 12.88
C ASN A 68 2.95 6.29 13.85
N ASN A 69 1.64 6.02 13.96
CA ASN A 69 1.10 4.92 14.75
C ASN A 69 1.03 3.58 14.00
N CYS A 70 1.41 3.54 12.71
CA CYS A 70 1.56 2.29 11.99
C CYS A 70 2.75 1.45 12.52
N SER A 71 2.73 0.15 12.27
CA SER A 71 3.85 -0.74 12.61
C SER A 71 4.75 -0.96 11.39
N LYS A 72 5.92 -1.53 11.61
CA LYS A 72 6.89 -1.86 10.54
C LYS A 72 6.26 -2.72 9.44
N GLU A 73 5.34 -3.61 9.81
CA GLU A 73 4.60 -4.46 8.87
C GLU A 73 3.83 -3.66 7.82
N GLN A 74 3.11 -2.59 8.21
CA GLN A 74 2.37 -1.77 7.25
C GLN A 74 3.32 -1.02 6.32
N LEU A 75 4.50 -0.60 6.82
CA LEU A 75 5.52 0.01 5.97
C LEU A 75 6.12 -1.01 4.98
N TRP A 76 6.30 -2.26 5.39
CA TRP A 76 6.72 -3.33 4.49
C TRP A 76 5.67 -3.64 3.44
N MET A 77 4.39 -3.75 3.84
CA MET A 77 3.29 -3.88 2.88
C MET A 77 3.29 -2.71 1.90
N PHE A 78 3.42 -1.48 2.39
CA PHE A 78 3.51 -0.28 1.56
C PHE A 78 4.64 -0.38 0.54
N SER A 79 5.80 -0.91 0.89
CA SER A 79 6.95 -1.06 -0.02
C SER A 79 6.79 -2.16 -1.08
N CYS A 80 5.80 -3.04 -0.93
CA CYS A 80 5.54 -4.16 -1.83
C CYS A 80 4.27 -3.99 -2.67
N LEU A 81 3.62 -2.82 -2.65
CA LEU A 81 2.38 -2.58 -3.40
C LEU A 81 2.59 -2.57 -4.91
N ILE A 82 3.78 -2.17 -5.37
CA ILE A 82 4.14 -2.13 -6.79
C ILE A 82 4.93 -3.40 -7.14
N PRO A 83 4.39 -4.29 -8.00
CA PRO A 83 5.13 -5.44 -8.51
C PRO A 83 6.41 -5.01 -9.24
N GLY A 84 7.44 -5.86 -9.24
CA GLY A 84 8.69 -5.60 -9.97
C GLY A 84 9.75 -4.83 -9.19
N PHE A 85 9.40 -4.17 -8.08
CA PHE A 85 10.38 -3.58 -7.17
C PHE A 85 10.89 -4.58 -6.12
N SER A 86 12.11 -4.34 -5.64
CA SER A 86 12.76 -5.22 -4.66
C SER A 86 12.02 -5.20 -3.32
N SER A 87 11.75 -6.39 -2.78
CA SER A 87 11.13 -6.53 -1.46
C SER A 87 12.11 -6.14 -0.35
N PRO A 88 11.63 -5.57 0.77
CA PRO A 88 12.48 -5.24 1.91
C PRO A 88 13.07 -6.51 2.52
N GLN A 89 14.32 -6.42 2.94
CA GLN A 89 15.04 -7.52 3.59
C GLN A 89 14.75 -7.54 5.09
N SER A 90 14.57 -8.74 5.65
CA SER A 90 14.49 -9.00 7.09
C SER A 90 15.51 -10.07 7.49
N GLU A 91 15.72 -10.27 8.79
CA GLU A 91 16.59 -11.34 9.32
C GLU A 91 16.18 -12.74 8.82
N TYR A 92 14.91 -12.90 8.43
CA TYR A 92 14.32 -14.14 7.93
C TYR A 92 14.16 -14.14 6.41
N GLY A 93 14.89 -13.28 5.69
CA GLY A 93 14.85 -13.15 4.23
C GLY A 93 13.88 -12.08 3.69
N PRO A 94 13.63 -12.08 2.37
CA PRO A 94 12.79 -11.09 1.70
C PRO A 94 11.34 -11.12 2.18
N ARG A 95 10.80 -9.96 2.55
CA ARG A 95 9.39 -9.79 2.94
C ARG A 95 8.56 -9.37 1.73
N THR A 96 8.21 -10.33 0.88
CA THR A 96 7.28 -10.13 -0.24
C THR A 96 5.87 -9.83 0.28
N LEU A 97 5.00 -9.29 -0.59
CA LEU A 97 3.61 -9.01 -0.22
C LEU A 97 2.88 -10.30 0.20
N ASP A 98 3.11 -11.42 -0.49
CA ASP A 98 2.48 -12.70 -0.17
C ASP A 98 2.90 -13.21 1.22
N ASN A 99 4.19 -13.13 1.57
CA ASN A 99 4.70 -13.51 2.89
C ASN A 99 4.19 -12.61 4.03
N LEU A 100 3.76 -11.37 3.72
CA LEU A 100 3.16 -10.46 4.69
C LEU A 100 1.65 -10.71 4.85
N ILE A 101 1.00 -11.14 3.77
CA ILE A 101 -0.42 -11.50 3.76
C ILE A 101 -0.60 -12.83 4.50
N ASN A 102 0.13 -13.86 4.11
CA ASN A 102 0.15 -15.19 4.70
C ASN A 102 1.57 -15.49 5.21
N PRO A 103 1.90 -15.11 6.46
CA PRO A 103 3.21 -15.42 7.01
C PRO A 103 3.40 -16.95 7.08
N PRO A 104 4.59 -17.47 6.75
CA PRO A 104 4.87 -18.90 6.89
C PRO A 104 4.64 -19.30 8.35
N LEU A 105 3.75 -20.27 8.57
CA LEU A 105 3.42 -20.76 9.90
C LEU A 105 4.69 -21.32 10.53
N ASN A 106 5.18 -20.66 11.58
CA ASN A 106 6.19 -21.26 12.43
C ASN A 106 5.43 -22.25 13.32
N VAL A 107 5.68 -23.54 13.13
CA VAL A 107 5.02 -24.63 13.86
C VAL A 107 5.53 -24.60 15.31
N GLN A 108 4.96 -23.71 16.13
CA GLN A 108 4.97 -23.83 17.57
C GLN A 108 3.51 -23.82 18.02
N GLU A 109 3.12 -24.98 18.53
CA GLU A 109 1.78 -25.36 18.94
C GLU A 109 1.19 -24.37 19.95
N THR A 110 -0.15 -24.31 19.96
CA THR A 110 -1.00 -23.54 20.88
C THR A 110 -1.28 -22.08 20.48
N GLN A 111 -2.01 -21.84 19.39
CA GLN A 111 -2.91 -20.68 19.27
C GLN A 111 -3.86 -20.82 18.08
N VAL A 112 -5.03 -20.16 18.19
CA VAL A 112 -6.10 -20.03 17.18
C VAL A 112 -5.50 -20.02 15.77
N THR A 113 -5.83 -21.02 14.94
CA THR A 113 -5.37 -21.11 13.56
C THR A 113 -5.74 -19.82 12.83
N ILE A 114 -4.73 -19.04 12.43
CA ILE A 114 -4.91 -17.88 11.57
C ILE A 114 -5.49 -18.42 10.26
N GLU A 115 -6.73 -18.04 9.95
CA GLU A 115 -7.37 -18.40 8.68
C GLU A 115 -6.52 -17.86 7.53
N GLU A 116 -6.14 -18.75 6.60
CA GLU A 116 -5.36 -18.38 5.44
C GLU A 116 -6.12 -17.35 4.58
N ILE A 117 -5.45 -16.29 4.18
CA ILE A 117 -6.04 -15.25 3.35
C ILE A 117 -6.05 -15.74 1.91
N THR A 118 -7.25 -15.98 1.36
CA THR A 118 -7.46 -16.35 -0.05
C THR A 118 -7.94 -15.16 -0.88
N PRO A 119 -7.79 -15.20 -2.23
CA PRO A 119 -8.38 -14.19 -3.11
C PRO A 119 -9.91 -14.06 -2.93
N LEU A 120 -10.40 -12.83 -2.98
CA LEU A 120 -11.84 -12.51 -2.96
C LEU A 120 -12.48 -12.68 -4.35
N VAL A 121 -11.81 -12.18 -5.38
CA VAL A 121 -12.30 -12.25 -6.76
C VAL A 121 -11.12 -12.54 -7.68
N PRO A 122 -10.94 -13.79 -8.16
CA PRO A 122 -9.86 -14.12 -9.08
C PRO A 122 -10.09 -13.45 -10.46
N PRO A 123 -9.03 -13.29 -11.27
CA PRO A 123 -9.15 -12.82 -12.66
C PRO A 123 -10.10 -13.70 -13.47
N GLN A 124 -10.87 -13.11 -14.38
CA GLN A 124 -11.74 -13.87 -15.31
C GLN A 124 -11.11 -13.95 -16.71
N SER A 125 -11.46 -15.00 -17.47
CA SER A 125 -10.93 -15.36 -18.80
C SER A 125 -11.31 -14.35 -19.92
N GLY A 126 -10.89 -13.10 -19.75
CA GLY A 126 -11.20 -11.95 -20.60
C GLY A 126 -10.66 -10.62 -20.09
N ASP A 127 -10.10 -10.59 -18.86
CA ASP A 127 -9.30 -9.45 -18.41
C ASP A 127 -8.07 -9.33 -19.32
N LYS A 128 -8.06 -8.29 -20.18
CA LYS A 128 -6.92 -7.97 -21.03
C LYS A 128 -5.70 -7.85 -20.13
N GLY A 129 -4.71 -8.72 -20.37
CA GLY A 129 -3.45 -8.71 -19.63
C GLY A 129 -2.86 -7.30 -19.70
N GLN A 130 -2.61 -6.72 -18.55
CA GLN A 130 -1.91 -5.45 -18.50
C GLN A 130 -0.43 -5.71 -18.73
N GLU A 131 0.10 -5.21 -19.84
CA GLU A 131 1.47 -5.51 -20.29
C GLU A 131 2.55 -5.06 -19.30
N ASP A 132 2.32 -3.95 -18.59
CA ASP A 132 3.21 -3.48 -17.52
C ASP A 132 2.44 -3.24 -16.20
N LEU A 133 2.51 -4.25 -15.33
CA LEU A 133 1.96 -4.18 -13.97
C LEU A 133 2.70 -3.18 -13.08
N THR A 134 4.00 -2.95 -13.30
CA THR A 134 4.80 -2.02 -12.50
C THR A 134 4.28 -0.60 -12.70
N SER A 135 4.20 -0.17 -13.96
CA SER A 135 3.69 1.15 -14.32
C SER A 135 2.24 1.34 -13.88
N TYR A 136 1.41 0.29 -13.98
CA TYR A 136 0.01 0.35 -13.53
C TYR A 136 -0.15 0.72 -12.07
N PHE A 137 0.53 -0.03 -11.19
CA PHE A 137 0.41 0.13 -9.75
C PHE A 137 1.15 1.38 -9.29
N LEU A 138 2.26 1.76 -9.95
CA LEU A 138 2.96 3.01 -9.68
C LEU A 138 2.08 4.23 -9.99
N GLU A 139 1.44 4.27 -11.15
CA GLU A 139 0.51 5.36 -11.51
C GLU A 139 -0.65 5.44 -10.51
N ALA A 140 -1.23 4.28 -10.15
CA ALA A 140 -2.29 4.20 -9.16
C ALA A 140 -1.84 4.73 -7.79
N LEU A 141 -0.68 4.29 -7.30
CA LEU A 141 -0.11 4.73 -6.02
C LEU A 141 0.07 6.25 -5.99
N LEU A 142 0.74 6.82 -6.99
CA LEU A 142 0.98 8.26 -7.10
C LEU A 142 -0.32 9.05 -7.14
N LYS A 143 -1.29 8.60 -7.96
CA LYS A 143 -2.62 9.20 -8.06
C LYS A 143 -3.31 9.22 -6.69
N TYR A 144 -3.30 8.11 -5.97
CA TYR A 144 -4.01 7.98 -4.70
C TYR A 144 -3.33 8.74 -3.55
N ILE A 145 -1.99 8.76 -3.49
CA ILE A 145 -1.25 9.60 -2.52
C ILE A 145 -1.69 11.07 -2.62
N VAL A 146 -2.00 11.57 -3.81
CA VAL A 146 -2.41 12.97 -4.01
C VAL A 146 -3.91 13.16 -3.77
N ILE A 147 -4.76 12.31 -4.36
CA ILE A 147 -6.21 12.51 -4.33
C ILE A 147 -6.80 12.23 -2.94
N GLN A 148 -6.23 11.29 -2.19
CA GLN A 148 -6.84 10.83 -0.94
C GLN A 148 -6.50 11.67 0.28
N VAL A 149 -5.53 12.58 0.21
CA VAL A 149 -5.14 13.46 1.32
C VAL A 149 -6.35 14.16 1.92
N LYS A 150 -7.23 14.67 1.05
CA LYS A 150 -8.40 15.45 1.44
C LYS A 150 -9.63 14.61 1.78
N SER A 151 -9.56 13.29 1.59
CA SER A 151 -10.70 12.40 1.77
C SER A 151 -10.93 11.96 3.22
N LEU A 152 -9.93 12.11 4.10
CA LEU A 152 -10.09 11.86 5.53
C LEU A 152 -10.69 13.09 6.23
N GLU A 153 -11.78 12.88 6.95
CA GLU A 153 -12.52 13.90 7.72
C GLU A 153 -11.90 14.14 9.09
N TRP A 154 -10.65 14.63 9.09
CA TRP A 154 -9.99 15.04 10.32
C TRP A 154 -10.65 16.27 10.95
N LYS A 155 -10.77 16.25 12.28
CA LYS A 155 -11.13 17.43 13.08
C LYS A 155 -10.05 18.51 13.00
N ASN A 156 -8.77 18.12 13.11
CA ASN A 156 -7.63 19.02 12.91
C ASN A 156 -7.11 18.91 11.47
N LYS A 157 -7.22 20.00 10.70
CA LYS A 157 -6.77 20.05 9.29
C LYS A 157 -5.26 19.84 9.12
N GLU A 158 -4.45 20.18 10.12
CA GLU A 158 -2.99 19.92 10.09
C GLU A 158 -2.67 18.42 9.92
N ASN A 159 -3.55 17.53 10.42
CA ASN A 159 -3.36 16.10 10.25
C ASN A 159 -3.48 15.63 8.80
N GLN A 160 -4.15 16.41 7.93
CA GLN A 160 -4.20 16.14 6.50
C GLN A 160 -2.81 16.31 5.87
N GLU A 161 -2.14 17.43 6.17
CA GLU A 161 -0.78 17.71 5.67
C GLU A 161 0.25 16.73 6.22
N LYS A 162 0.13 16.36 7.50
CA LYS A 162 0.95 15.30 8.12
C LYS A 162 0.76 13.95 7.42
N GLY A 163 -0.49 13.59 7.11
CA GLY A 163 -0.82 12.35 6.40
C GLY A 163 -0.19 12.29 5.01
N PHE A 164 -0.32 13.37 4.22
CA PHE A 164 0.34 13.47 2.92
C PHE A 164 1.86 13.38 3.04
N SER A 165 2.44 14.18 3.92
CA SER A 165 3.89 14.24 4.13
C SER A 165 4.44 12.87 4.55
N PHE A 166 3.68 12.13 5.37
CA PHE A 166 4.01 10.77 5.78
C PHE A 166 4.02 9.79 4.60
N LEU A 167 2.95 9.76 3.80
CA LEU A 167 2.88 8.88 2.61
C LEU A 167 3.97 9.23 1.59
N PHE A 168 4.14 10.51 1.29
CA PHE A 168 5.12 10.97 0.31
C PHE A 168 6.55 10.68 0.76
N SER A 169 6.85 10.85 2.06
CA SER A 169 8.17 10.50 2.60
C SER A 169 8.45 9.00 2.49
N ASN A 170 7.47 8.14 2.75
CA ASN A 170 7.61 6.70 2.54
C ASN A 170 7.75 6.34 1.05
N PHE A 171 7.00 7.01 0.16
CA PHE A 171 7.18 6.84 -1.28
C PHE A 171 8.62 7.14 -1.70
N LYS A 172 9.16 8.30 -1.28
CA LYS A 172 10.55 8.66 -1.56
C LYS A 172 11.54 7.64 -1.02
N LYS A 173 11.28 7.10 0.18
CA LYS A 173 12.15 6.13 0.83
C LYS A 173 12.19 4.78 0.09
N TYR A 174 11.05 4.24 -0.29
CA TYR A 174 10.94 2.87 -0.78
C TYR A 174 10.97 2.74 -2.30
N TYR A 175 10.51 3.77 -3.03
CA TYR A 175 10.31 3.66 -4.47
C TYR A 175 11.27 4.50 -5.30
N LEU A 176 11.65 5.72 -4.87
CA LEU A 176 12.56 6.55 -5.66
C LEU A 176 13.91 5.88 -5.98
N PRO A 177 14.57 5.14 -5.07
CA PRO A 177 15.84 4.49 -5.40
C PRO A 177 15.71 3.48 -6.54
N SER A 178 14.57 2.82 -6.67
CA SER A 178 14.30 1.83 -7.73
C SER A 178 13.89 2.50 -9.05
N ILE A 179 13.12 3.60 -8.98
CA ILE A 179 12.69 4.36 -10.16
C ILE A 179 13.86 5.15 -10.77
N PHE A 180 14.72 5.71 -9.91
CA PHE A 180 15.84 6.55 -10.29
C PHE A 180 17.13 6.12 -9.58
N PRO A 181 17.74 4.99 -10.00
CA PRO A 181 18.94 4.45 -9.35
C PRO A 181 20.13 5.42 -9.35
N ASN A 182 20.15 6.38 -10.27
CA ASN A 182 21.22 7.37 -10.43
C ASN A 182 20.97 8.72 -9.72
N ILE A 183 19.84 8.90 -9.02
CA ILE A 183 19.62 10.14 -8.25
C ILE A 183 20.51 10.10 -7.00
N CYS A 184 21.46 11.04 -6.95
CA CYS A 184 22.35 11.20 -5.82
C CYS A 184 21.54 11.61 -4.58
N LYS A 185 21.65 10.84 -3.48
CA LYS A 185 20.95 11.12 -2.21
C LYS A 185 21.36 12.46 -1.57
N GLU A 186 22.44 13.06 -2.05
CA GLU A 186 23.05 14.31 -1.55
C GLU A 186 22.64 15.54 -2.37
N THR A 187 22.08 15.36 -3.57
CA THR A 187 21.61 16.48 -4.39
C THR A 187 20.15 16.74 -4.10
N SER A 188 19.87 17.73 -3.26
CA SER A 188 18.55 18.36 -3.21
C SER A 188 18.19 18.89 -4.60
N LEU A 189 16.97 18.65 -5.07
CA LEU A 189 16.43 19.29 -6.30
C LEU A 189 16.54 20.82 -6.27
N TYR A 190 16.57 21.41 -5.07
CA TYR A 190 16.71 22.84 -4.84
C TYR A 190 18.15 23.30 -4.59
N ASN A 191 19.09 22.35 -4.46
CA ASN A 191 20.50 22.66 -4.28
C ASN A 191 21.36 21.61 -5.01
N PRO A 192 21.36 21.63 -6.36
CA PRO A 192 22.10 20.66 -7.15
C PRO A 192 23.61 20.88 -6.93
N ILE A 193 24.31 19.83 -6.52
CA ILE A 193 25.77 19.81 -6.50
C ILE A 193 26.22 19.63 -7.96
N LEU A 194 26.56 20.72 -8.64
CA LEU A 194 27.04 20.74 -10.04
C LEU A 194 28.45 20.17 -10.23
N GLY A 195 28.91 19.29 -9.34
CA GLY A 195 30.32 18.92 -9.18
C GLY A 195 30.74 17.57 -9.76
N LYS A 196 29.86 16.80 -10.42
CA LYS A 196 30.28 15.58 -11.12
C LYS A 196 29.57 15.47 -12.46
N SER A 197 30.38 15.49 -13.51
CA SER A 197 30.00 15.31 -14.90
C SER A 197 29.00 14.17 -15.03
N ILE A 198 27.78 14.49 -15.45
CA ILE A 198 26.83 13.50 -15.94
C ILE A 198 27.44 12.95 -17.21
N GLN A 199 28.17 11.84 -17.11
CA GLN A 199 28.44 11.00 -18.28
C GLN A 199 27.10 10.37 -18.69
N LEU A 200 26.39 11.08 -19.57
CA LEU A 200 25.41 10.49 -20.45
C LEU A 200 26.13 9.41 -21.27
N MET A 201 25.97 8.14 -20.89
CA MET A 201 26.32 7.05 -21.80
C MET A 201 25.17 6.86 -22.79
N LYS A 202 25.58 6.79 -24.06
CA LYS A 202 24.80 6.52 -25.26
C LYS A 202 24.01 5.22 -25.17
#